data_AF-A0A944SHK7-F1
#
_entry.id   AF-A0A944SHK7-F1
#
_cell.length_a   1.000
_cell.length_b   1.000
_cell.length_c   1.000
_cell.angle_alpha   90.00
_cell.angle_beta   90.00
_cell.angle_gamma   90.00
#
_symmetry.space_group_name_H-M   'P 1'
#
loop_
_entity.id
_entity.type
_entity.pdbx_description
1 polymer ?
#
loop_
_entity_poly.entity_id
_entity_poly.type
_entity_poly.pdbx_seq_one_letter_code
_entity_poly.pdbx_strand_id
1 'polypeptide(L)' 'MTSVKIIGAGSIGNHLANAARSKGWDVTLCDIDPAALERTQTSIYPSRYGEWDTAIRL' A
#
# COMPACT_ATOMS: atom_id res chain seq x y z
N MET A 1 -7.37 -5.99 -16.83
CA MET A 1 -6.44 -5.49 -15.79
C MET A 1 -7.17 -5.59 -14.46
N THR A 2 -6.57 -6.20 -13.45
CA THR A 2 -7.23 -6.44 -12.16
C THR A 2 -6.97 -5.27 -11.22
N SER A 3 -8.03 -4.76 -10.58
CA SER A 3 -7.94 -3.71 -9.57
C SER A 3 -8.26 -4.27 -8.18
N VAL A 4 -7.53 -3.79 -7.17
CA VAL A 4 -7.71 -4.18 -5.77
C VAL A 4 -7.84 -2.94 -4.91
N LYS A 5 -8.89 -2.91 -4.08
CA LYS A 5 -9.04 -1.94 -3.00
C LYS A 5 -8.76 -2.61 -1.66
N ILE A 6 -7.78 -2.10 -0.94
CA ILE A 6 -7.37 -2.59 0.38
C ILE A 6 -7.86 -1.59 1.41
N ILE A 7 -8.61 -2.06 2.41
CA ILE A 7 -9.10 -1.22 3.50
C ILE A 7 -8.27 -1.55 4.75
N GLY A 8 -7.50 -0.57 5.21
CA GLY A 8 -6.56 -0.66 6.33
C GLY A 8 -5.10 -0.60 5.85
N ALA A 9 -4.41 0.49 6.16
CA ALA A 9 -2.99 0.76 5.90
C ALA A 9 -2.07 0.31 7.05
N GLY A 10 -2.50 -0.71 7.81
CA GLY A 10 -1.69 -1.37 8.83
C GLY A 10 -0.66 -2.34 8.25
N SER A 11 -0.05 -3.16 9.12
CA SER A 11 1.00 -4.12 8.72
C SER A 11 0.56 -5.04 7.58
N ILE A 12 -0.64 -5.63 7.68
CA ILE A 12 -1.17 -6.56 6.66
C ILE A 12 -1.54 -5.83 5.37
N GLY A 13 -2.11 -4.63 5.44
CA GLY A 13 -2.45 -3.84 4.25
C GLY A 13 -1.24 -3.57 3.36
N ASN A 14 -0.10 -3.26 3.98
CA ASN A 14 1.18 -3.09 3.28
C ASN A 14 1.67 -4.38 2.58
N HIS A 15 1.50 -5.54 3.21
CA HIS A 15 1.82 -6.84 2.57
C HIS A 15 0.91 -7.15 1.39
N LEU A 16 -0.40 -6.92 1.54
CA LEU A 16 -1.37 -7.12 0.46
C LEU A 16 -1.11 -6.18 -0.72
N ALA A 17 -0.77 -4.92 -0.44
CA ALA A 17 -0.47 -3.92 -1.46
C ALA A 17 0.76 -4.34 -2.27
N ASN A 18 1.87 -4.69 -1.61
CA ASN A 18 3.07 -5.17 -2.30
C ASN A 18 2.82 -6.45 -3.10
N ALA A 19 2.07 -7.41 -2.55
CA ALA A 19 1.73 -8.63 -3.25
C ALA A 19 0.92 -8.35 -4.52
N ALA A 20 -0.09 -7.47 -4.46
CA ALA A 20 -0.90 -7.09 -5.62
C ALA A 20 -0.06 -6.33 -6.67
N ARG A 21 0.82 -5.42 -6.23
CA ARG A 21 1.77 -4.71 -7.12
C ARG A 21 2.74 -5.67 -7.82
N SER A 22 3.22 -6.71 -7.13
CA SER A 22 4.06 -7.76 -7.73
C SER A 22 3.36 -8.56 -8.83
N LYS A 23 2.03 -8.54 -8.88
CA LYS A 23 1.20 -9.14 -9.93
C LYS A 23 0.82 -8.17 -11.05
N GLY A 24 1.31 -6.92 -11.00
CA GLY A 24 0.98 -5.88 -11.97
C GLY A 24 -0.45 -5.35 -11.85
N TRP A 25 -1.09 -5.48 -10.68
CA TRP A 25 -2.45 -5.00 -10.44
C TRP A 25 -2.50 -3.54 -10.02
N ASP A 26 -3.63 -2.89 -10.28
CA ASP A 26 -3.89 -1.53 -9.80
C ASP A 26 -4.32 -1.59 -8.33
N VAL A 27 -3.63 -0.85 -7.46
CA VAL A 27 -3.88 -0.89 -6.01
C VAL A 27 -4.36 0.47 -5.52
N THR A 28 -5.47 0.46 -4.78
CA THR A 28 -5.90 1.58 -3.93
C THR A 28 -5.90 1.10 -2.48
N LEU A 29 -5.10 1.73 -1.62
CA LEU A 29 -4.96 1.42 -0.21
C LEU A 29 -5.58 2.56 0.60
N CYS A 30 -6.71 2.30 1.26
CA CYS A 30 -7.42 3.29 2.05
C CYS A 30 -7.24 3.03 3.54
N ASP A 31 -7.29 4.07 4.35
CA ASP A 31 -7.43 3.99 5.81
C ASP A 31 -8.27 5.19 6.28
N ILE A 32 -8.93 5.06 7.43
CA ILE A 32 -9.64 6.18 8.05
C ILE A 32 -8.68 7.12 8.77
N ASP A 33 -7.52 6.61 9.21
CA ASP A 33 -6.48 7.38 9.86
C ASP A 33 -5.48 7.93 8.82
N PRO A 34 -5.45 9.25 8.56
CA PRO A 34 -4.48 9.85 7.62
C PRO A 34 -3.03 9.58 8.03
N ALA A 35 -2.75 9.47 9.34
CA ALA A 35 -1.41 9.17 9.83
C ALA A 35 -1.00 7.71 9.52
N ALA A 36 -1.94 6.78 9.33
CA ALA A 36 -1.65 5.44 8.86
C ALA A 36 -1.25 5.43 7.37
N LEU A 37 -1.90 6.25 6.55
CA LEU A 37 -1.55 6.45 5.13
C LEU A 37 -0.17 7.10 4.99
N GLU A 38 0.09 8.18 5.73
CA GLU A 38 1.39 8.85 5.72
C GLU A 38 2.52 7.92 6.16
N ARG A 39 2.34 7.18 7.26
CA ARG A 39 3.33 6.20 7.73
C ARG A 39 3.55 5.07 6.73
N THR A 40 2.50 4.63 6.04
CA THR A 40 2.63 3.63 4.98
C THR A 40 3.53 4.15 3.86
N GLN A 41 3.29 5.37 3.38
CA GLN A 41 4.06 5.97 2.29
C GLN A 41 5.52 6.25 2.68
N THR A 42 5.73 6.78 3.88
CA THR A 42 7.04 7.36 4.29
C THR A 42 7.92 6.39 5.07
N SER A 43 7.36 5.35 5.68
CA SER A 43 8.08 4.50 6.63
C SER A 43 7.83 2.99 6.45
N ILE A 44 6.59 2.52 6.61
CA ILE A 44 6.29 1.08 6.71
C ILE A 44 6.57 0.37 5.38
N TYR A 45 6.07 0.92 4.25
CA TYR A 45 6.28 0.29 2.95
C TYR A 45 7.76 0.37 2.52
N PRO A 46 8.43 1.54 2.54
CA PRO A 46 9.84 1.64 2.15
C PRO A 46 10.76 0.81 3.04
N SER A 47 10.55 0.77 4.36
CA SER A 47 11.42 -0.03 5.25
C SER A 47 11.36 -1.54 4.98
N ARG A 48 10.27 -2.03 4.38
CA ARG A 48 10.08 -3.46 4.07
C ARG A 48 10.45 -3.81 2.63
N TYR A 49 10.23 -2.89 1.69
CA TYR A 49 10.31 -3.18 0.26
C TYR A 49 11.27 -2.24 -0.50
N GLY A 50 12.03 -1.40 0.20
CA GLY A 50 13.06 -0.52 -0.33
C GLY A 50 12.58 0.91 -0.53
N GLU A 51 11.54 1.10 -1.34
CA GLU A 51 10.99 2.41 -1.67
C GLU A 51 9.46 2.41 -1.75
N TRP A 52 8.86 3.60 -1.74
CA TRP A 52 7.43 3.73 -1.95
C TRP A 52 7.09 3.43 -3.41
N ASP A 53 6.17 2.48 -3.64
CA ASP A 53 5.63 2.24 -4.98
C ASP A 53 4.63 3.33 -5.35
N THR A 54 5.07 4.29 -6.16
CA THR A 54 4.27 5.44 -6.60
C THR A 54 3.03 5.06 -7.42
N ALA A 55 2.89 3.81 -7.86
CA ALA A 55 1.69 3.32 -8.51
C ALA A 55 0.57 2.91 -7.52
N ILE A 56 0.87 2.80 -6.22
CA ILE A 56 -0.16 2.61 -5.19
C ILE A 56 -0.88 3.93 -4.95
N ARG A 57 -2.21 3.92 -5.05
CA ARG A 57 -3.07 5.07 -4.70
C ARG A 57 -3.45 5.00 -3.22
N LEU A 58 -3.38 6.11 -2.51
CA LEU A 58 -3.83 6.26 -1.11
C LEU A 58 -5.19 6.95 -1.04
#